data_AF-J9DU38-F1
#
_entry.id   AF-J9DU38-F1
#
_cell.length_a   1.000
_cell.length_b   1.000
_cell.length_c   1.000
_cell.angle_alpha   90.00
_cell.angle_beta   90.00
_cell.angle_gamma   90.00
#
_symmetry.space_group_name_H-M   'P 1'
#
loop_
_entity.id
_entity.type
_entity.pdbx_description
1 polymer ?
#
loop_
_entity_poly.entity_id
_entity_poly.type
_entity_poly.pdbx_seq_one_letter_code
_entity_poly.pdbx_strand_id
1 'polypeptide(L)'
;MNGCRLGDLWFLDLISMTWTKPEVGGIPPLPRSLHSANIIAERMIVFGGWVPLLTPDTKLQQVEKEWKCTNTLASLNLHTMCWEDLSLELLESAVPRARAGHSAVVINKRLYVWSGRDGYRKAWNNQVCCKDMWYLETDKPDAPGRVQLIRATVSGLEEKRVVKKKKVVNTTGPTPRPRHGHRAVSIKDLMIVFGGGNEGIVDELHVYNT
;
A
#
# COMPACT_ATOMS: atom_id res chain seq x y z
N MET A 1 -4.79 23.64 -8.17
CA MET A 1 -3.34 23.36 -8.31
C MET A 1 -3.12 22.43 -9.48
N ASN A 2 -2.23 22.79 -10.41
CA ASN A 2 -1.94 22.04 -11.64
C ASN A 2 -0.84 20.96 -11.49
N GLY A 3 -0.75 20.29 -10.34
CA GLY A 3 0.28 19.28 -10.09
C GLY A 3 0.02 17.95 -10.83
N CYS A 4 1.09 17.26 -11.24
CA CYS A 4 1.08 15.86 -11.66
C CYS A 4 1.58 14.95 -10.52
N ARG A 5 1.22 13.66 -10.57
CA ARG A 5 1.79 12.66 -9.66
C ARG A 5 3.02 12.07 -10.32
N LEU A 6 4.05 11.81 -9.52
CA LEU A 6 5.32 11.25 -9.97
C LEU A 6 5.38 9.75 -9.67
N GLY A 7 6.21 9.04 -10.45
CA GLY A 7 6.49 7.61 -10.30
C GLY A 7 8.00 7.33 -10.37
N ASP A 8 8.81 8.35 -10.09
CA ASP A 8 10.26 8.25 -10.03
C ASP A 8 10.74 7.69 -8.69
N LEU A 9 11.97 7.18 -8.71
CA LEU A 9 12.68 6.68 -7.54
C LEU A 9 14.00 7.46 -7.43
N TRP A 10 14.40 7.77 -6.20
CA TRP A 10 15.61 8.53 -5.91
C TRP A 10 16.29 7.99 -4.66
N PHE A 11 17.62 7.98 -4.67
CA PHE A 11 18.45 7.67 -3.51
C PHE A 11 19.19 8.91 -3.07
N LEU A 12 19.26 9.11 -1.75
CA LEU A 12 20.17 10.06 -1.13
C LEU A 12 21.24 9.26 -0.40
N ASP A 13 22.48 9.35 -0.88
CA ASP A 13 23.63 8.91 -0.10
C ASP A 13 23.87 9.94 1.00
N LEU A 14 23.77 9.53 2.26
CA LEU A 14 23.92 10.41 3.43
C LEU A 14 25.38 10.68 3.80
N ILE A 15 26.33 9.94 3.23
CA ILE A 15 27.78 10.21 3.40
C ILE A 15 28.19 11.32 2.43
N SER A 16 27.87 11.16 1.14
CA SER A 16 28.22 12.14 0.10
C SER A 16 27.19 13.26 -0.07
N MET A 17 26.02 13.14 0.57
CA MET A 17 24.88 14.05 0.43
C MET A 17 24.42 14.25 -1.03
N THR A 18 24.52 13.19 -1.84
CA THR A 18 24.23 13.24 -3.28
C THR A 18 22.95 12.48 -3.61
N TRP A 19 22.07 13.13 -4.36
CA TRP A 19 20.90 12.50 -4.96
C TRP A 19 21.26 11.77 -6.25
N THR A 20 20.83 10.52 -6.39
CA THR A 20 20.98 9.75 -7.62
C THR A 20 19.67 9.10 -8.01
N LYS A 21 19.36 9.12 -9.30
CA LYS A 21 18.24 8.38 -9.87
C LYS A 21 18.76 6.98 -10.25
N PRO A 22 18.38 5.91 -9.53
CA PRO A 22 18.86 4.57 -9.85
C PRO A 22 18.26 4.07 -11.16
N GLU A 23 19.01 3.23 -11.86
CA GLU A 23 18.47 2.39 -12.92
C GLU A 23 17.62 1.28 -12.30
N VAL A 24 16.39 1.12 -12.79
CA VAL A 24 15.45 0.12 -12.29
C VAL A 24 14.91 -0.73 -13.44
N GLY A 25 14.86 -2.04 -13.22
CA GLY A 25 14.26 -2.99 -14.16
C GLY A 25 12.80 -3.30 -13.84
N GLY A 26 12.15 -4.07 -14.72
CA GLY A 26 10.76 -4.50 -14.55
C GLY A 26 9.72 -3.40 -14.83
N ILE A 27 8.45 -3.70 -14.56
CA ILE A 27 7.33 -2.78 -14.82
C ILE A 27 7.03 -1.97 -13.54
N PRO A 28 7.30 -0.66 -13.50
CA PRO A 28 7.03 0.14 -12.32
C PRO A 28 5.52 0.35 -12.09
N PRO A 29 5.10 0.60 -10.83
CA PRO A 29 3.75 1.03 -10.55
C PRO A 29 3.42 2.37 -11.23
N LEU A 30 2.14 2.60 -11.51
CA LEU A 30 1.68 3.92 -11.97
C LEU A 30 2.10 5.04 -11.00
N PRO A 31 2.41 6.25 -11.52
CA PRO A 31 2.66 7.45 -10.73
C PRO A 31 1.57 7.67 -9.68
N ARG A 32 1.95 8.00 -8.45
CA ARG A 32 1.01 7.98 -7.33
C ARG A 32 1.30 8.97 -6.21
N SER A 33 0.27 9.31 -5.45
CA SER A 33 0.39 10.10 -4.22
C SER A 33 -0.37 9.46 -3.06
N LEU A 34 0.00 9.83 -1.82
CA LEU A 34 -0.64 9.33 -0.60
C LEU A 34 -0.66 7.79 -0.50
N HIS A 35 0.36 7.13 -1.06
CA HIS A 35 0.62 5.70 -0.90
C HIS A 35 1.48 5.46 0.34
N SER A 36 1.65 4.19 0.72
CA SER A 36 2.70 3.77 1.65
C SER A 36 3.84 3.10 0.88
N ALA A 37 5.07 3.31 1.34
CA ALA A 37 6.26 2.62 0.88
C ALA A 37 7.03 2.14 2.11
N ASN A 38 7.25 0.82 2.22
CA ASN A 38 7.88 0.23 3.39
C ASN A 38 8.84 -0.89 2.98
N ILE A 39 9.98 -1.00 3.66
CA ILE A 39 10.91 -2.10 3.45
C ILE A 39 10.52 -3.26 4.37
N ILE A 40 10.33 -4.45 3.80
CA ILE A 40 10.15 -5.71 4.53
C ILE A 40 11.06 -6.77 3.91
N ALA A 41 11.92 -7.37 4.73
CA ALA A 41 13.07 -8.14 4.25
C ALA A 41 13.88 -7.33 3.22
N GLU A 42 14.13 -7.86 2.03
CA GLU A 42 14.94 -7.25 0.97
C GLU A 42 14.11 -6.54 -0.11
N ARG A 43 12.88 -6.13 0.23
CA ARG A 43 11.94 -5.55 -0.73
C ARG A 43 11.33 -4.27 -0.22
N MET A 44 11.20 -3.30 -1.12
CA MET A 44 10.33 -2.16 -0.91
C MET A 44 8.93 -2.49 -1.45
N ILE A 45 7.94 -2.41 -0.56
CA ILE A 45 6.55 -2.66 -0.87
C ILE A 45 5.81 -1.33 -0.96
N VAL A 46 5.20 -1.07 -2.12
CA VAL A 46 4.37 0.10 -2.39
C VAL A 46 2.91 -0.32 -2.44
N PHE A 47 2.08 0.26 -1.57
CA PHE A 47 0.66 -0.10 -1.47
C PHE A 47 -0.26 1.12 -1.56
N GLY A 48 -1.30 0.97 -2.39
CA GLY A 48 -2.41 1.92 -2.48
C GLY A 48 -2.02 3.28 -3.04
N GLY A 49 -2.77 4.30 -2.63
CA GLY A 49 -2.62 5.69 -3.06
C GLY A 49 -3.59 6.10 -4.17
N TRP A 50 -3.33 7.29 -4.71
CA TRP A 50 -4.03 7.85 -5.86
C TRP A 50 -3.21 7.67 -7.13
N VAL A 51 -3.79 7.09 -8.17
CA VAL A 51 -3.17 6.88 -9.49
C VAL A 51 -3.99 7.55 -10.59
N PRO A 52 -3.40 7.88 -11.76
CA PRO A 52 -4.15 8.33 -12.92
C PRO A 52 -5.28 7.35 -13.26
N LEU A 53 -6.45 7.87 -13.60
CA LEU A 53 -7.47 7.09 -14.28
C LEU A 53 -7.09 7.00 -15.76
N LEU A 54 -6.97 5.78 -16.28
CA LEU A 54 -6.73 5.53 -17.70
C LEU A 54 -8.05 5.02 -18.30
N THR A 55 -8.68 5.78 -19.20
CA THR A 55 -9.86 5.30 -19.96
C THR A 55 -9.46 4.98 -21.41
N PRO A 56 -10.03 3.93 -22.04
CA PRO A 56 -9.61 3.46 -23.37
C PRO A 56 -9.66 4.53 -24.47
N ASP A 57 -10.57 5.51 -24.36
CA ASP A 57 -10.80 6.55 -25.37
C ASP A 57 -10.01 7.85 -25.16
N THR A 58 -9.12 7.90 -24.16
CA THR A 58 -8.33 9.12 -23.91
C THR A 58 -7.25 9.27 -24.97
N LYS A 59 -7.49 10.09 -26.00
CA LYS A 59 -6.40 10.66 -26.81
C LYS A 59 -5.46 11.38 -25.85
N LEU A 60 -4.15 11.07 -25.92
CA LEU A 60 -3.05 11.49 -25.03
C LEU A 60 -2.92 13.01 -24.76
N GLN A 61 -3.78 13.86 -25.33
CA GLN A 61 -3.68 15.32 -25.30
C GLN A 61 -4.82 16.01 -24.53
N GLN A 62 -5.86 15.30 -24.09
CA GLN A 62 -6.88 15.82 -23.18
C GLN A 62 -7.07 14.84 -22.01
N VAL A 63 -6.03 14.70 -21.20
CA VAL A 63 -6.15 14.07 -19.88
C VAL A 63 -6.90 15.07 -19.00
N GLU A 64 -8.23 14.98 -18.95
CA GLU A 64 -8.90 15.40 -17.72
C GLU A 64 -8.20 14.66 -16.59
N LYS A 65 -7.67 15.43 -15.63
CA LYS A 65 -6.80 14.98 -14.54
C LYS A 65 -7.60 14.17 -13.53
N GLU A 66 -8.21 13.08 -13.97
CA GLU A 66 -8.98 12.18 -13.14
C GLU A 66 -8.06 11.19 -12.45
N TRP A 67 -8.32 10.97 -11.16
CA TRP A 67 -7.51 10.13 -10.31
C TRP A 67 -8.40 9.12 -9.62
N LYS A 68 -7.97 7.86 -9.59
CA LYS A 68 -8.66 6.81 -8.83
C LYS A 68 -7.83 6.36 -7.65
N CYS A 69 -8.52 5.99 -6.58
CA CYS A 69 -7.89 5.33 -5.46
C CYS A 69 -7.61 3.87 -5.83
N THR A 70 -6.46 3.32 -5.43
CA THR A 70 -6.06 1.95 -5.76
C THR A 70 -5.78 1.11 -4.52
N ASN A 71 -5.87 -0.20 -4.64
CA ASN A 71 -5.33 -1.21 -3.72
C ASN A 71 -4.21 -2.03 -4.39
N THR A 72 -3.61 -1.52 -5.46
CA THR A 72 -2.46 -2.18 -6.09
C THR A 72 -1.29 -2.25 -5.13
N LEU A 73 -0.60 -3.38 -5.19
CA LEU A 73 0.61 -3.69 -4.46
C LEU A 73 1.74 -3.83 -5.49
N ALA A 74 2.85 -3.13 -5.30
CA ALA A 74 4.05 -3.29 -6.12
C ALA A 74 5.23 -3.63 -5.22
N SER A 75 6.16 -4.42 -5.75
CA SER A 75 7.36 -4.87 -5.03
C SER A 75 8.60 -4.54 -5.84
N LEU A 76 9.50 -3.77 -5.25
CA LEU A 76 10.85 -3.57 -5.78
C LEU A 76 11.81 -4.45 -5.00
N ASN A 77 12.51 -5.35 -5.70
CA ASN A 77 13.62 -6.09 -5.13
C ASN A 77 14.83 -5.16 -5.00
N LEU A 78 15.32 -4.97 -3.77
CA LEU A 78 16.37 -4.01 -3.47
C LEU A 78 17.78 -4.55 -3.81
N HIS A 79 17.91 -5.86 -4.06
CA HIS A 79 19.17 -6.45 -4.51
C HIS A 79 19.31 -6.33 -6.03
N THR A 80 18.27 -6.70 -6.79
CA THR A 80 18.30 -6.66 -8.26
C THR A 80 17.89 -5.33 -8.85
N MET A 81 17.31 -4.44 -8.03
CA MET A 81 16.70 -3.17 -8.46
C MET A 81 15.61 -3.35 -9.54
N CYS A 82 14.92 -4.49 -9.52
CA CYS A 82 13.82 -4.79 -10.45
C CYS A 82 12.46 -4.80 -9.76
N TRP A 83 11.47 -4.20 -10.41
CA TRP A 83 10.07 -4.37 -10.05
C TRP A 83 9.61 -5.79 -10.38
N GLU A 84 9.09 -6.47 -9.37
CA GLU A 84 8.65 -7.87 -9.44
C GLU A 84 7.12 -7.95 -9.41
N ASP A 85 6.57 -8.89 -10.19
CA ASP A 85 5.16 -9.27 -10.04
C ASP A 85 5.01 -10.14 -8.79
N LEU A 86 4.03 -9.79 -7.96
CA LEU A 86 3.67 -10.57 -6.78
C LEU A 86 2.48 -11.43 -7.15
N SER A 87 2.66 -12.74 -7.24
CA SER A 87 1.51 -13.64 -7.39
C SER A 87 0.63 -13.51 -6.16
N LEU A 88 -0.53 -12.90 -6.36
CA LEU A 88 -1.58 -12.88 -5.37
C LEU A 88 -2.34 -14.20 -5.52
N GLU A 89 -2.05 -15.18 -4.66
CA GLU A 89 -2.98 -16.29 -4.50
C GLU A 89 -4.30 -15.72 -4.00
N LEU A 90 -5.31 -15.76 -4.86
CA LEU A 90 -6.71 -15.41 -4.56
C LEU A 90 -7.37 -16.49 -3.66
N LEU A 91 -6.59 -17.21 -2.86
CA LEU A 91 -7.07 -18.31 -2.02
C LEU A 91 -7.93 -17.84 -0.84
N GLU A 92 -7.94 -16.54 -0.53
CA GLU A 92 -8.93 -15.91 0.34
C GLU A 92 -9.56 -14.71 -0.38
N SER A 93 -10.89 -14.69 -0.48
CA SER A 93 -11.70 -13.71 -1.23
C SER A 93 -11.61 -12.26 -0.71
N ALA A 94 -10.80 -12.00 0.32
CA ALA A 94 -10.76 -10.73 1.01
C ALA A 94 -9.41 -10.03 0.79
N VAL A 95 -9.41 -9.00 -0.06
CA VAL A 95 -8.29 -8.07 -0.23
C VAL A 95 -8.60 -6.72 0.44
N PRO A 96 -7.57 -5.97 0.89
CA PRO A 96 -7.80 -4.63 1.39
C PRO A 96 -8.45 -3.76 0.30
N ARG A 97 -9.49 -3.00 0.68
CA ARG A 97 -10.10 -2.00 -0.20
C ARG A 97 -9.08 -0.93 -0.61
N ALA A 98 -9.30 -0.35 -1.80
CA ALA A 98 -8.54 0.78 -2.29
C ALA A 98 -8.51 1.91 -1.24
N ARG A 99 -7.32 2.47 -1.01
CA ARG A 99 -7.12 3.49 0.03
C ARG A 99 -5.92 4.37 -0.26
N ALA A 100 -6.03 5.62 0.16
CA ALA A 100 -4.99 6.62 0.12
C ALA A 100 -4.91 7.36 1.46
N GLY A 101 -3.73 7.84 1.82
CA GLY A 101 -3.49 8.52 3.09
C GLY A 101 -3.61 7.58 4.29
N HIS A 102 -3.48 6.28 4.06
CA HIS A 102 -3.31 5.28 5.12
C HIS A 102 -1.90 5.33 5.69
N SER A 103 -1.72 4.74 6.86
CA SER A 103 -0.41 4.49 7.43
C SER A 103 -0.06 3.01 7.29
N ALA A 104 1.21 2.71 7.07
CA ALA A 104 1.70 1.34 7.12
C ALA A 104 3.04 1.27 7.85
N VAL A 105 3.20 0.22 8.66
CA VAL A 105 4.40 -0.02 9.48
C VAL A 105 4.79 -1.49 9.40
N VAL A 106 6.10 -1.74 9.47
CA VAL A 106 6.63 -3.11 9.57
C VAL A 106 6.88 -3.41 11.04
N ILE A 107 6.30 -4.52 11.51
CA ILE A 107 6.50 -5.07 12.85
C ILE A 107 6.80 -6.55 12.66
N ASN A 108 7.98 -6.98 13.12
CA ASN A 108 8.52 -8.31 12.89
C ASN A 108 8.54 -8.62 11.37
N LYS A 109 7.84 -9.66 10.94
CA LYS A 109 7.79 -10.11 9.53
C LYS A 109 6.48 -9.76 8.83
N ARG A 110 5.79 -8.73 9.33
CA ARG A 110 4.47 -8.31 8.85
C ARG A 110 4.44 -6.83 8.56
N LEU A 111 3.90 -6.48 7.39
CA LEU A 111 3.59 -5.11 7.02
C LEU A 111 2.12 -4.83 7.36
N TYR A 112 1.88 -4.07 8.42
CA TYR A 112 0.55 -3.66 8.85
C TYR A 112 0.10 -2.41 8.10
N VAL A 113 -1.16 -2.38 7.67
CA VAL A 113 -1.82 -1.26 6.99
C VAL A 113 -3.07 -0.88 7.76
N TRP A 114 -3.16 0.39 8.17
CA TRP A 114 -4.28 0.91 8.94
C TRP A 114 -4.98 2.08 8.26
N SER A 115 -6.31 1.96 8.18
CA SER A 115 -7.25 3.02 7.78
C SER A 115 -6.95 3.64 6.41
N GLY A 116 -7.16 4.95 6.22
CA GLY A 116 -7.08 5.64 4.92
C GLY A 116 -8.43 5.77 4.20
N ARG A 117 -8.51 6.61 3.17
CA ARG A 117 -9.75 6.97 2.45
C ARG A 117 -9.81 6.44 1.03
N ASP A 118 -11.01 6.08 0.58
CA ASP A 118 -11.34 5.70 -0.81
C ASP A 118 -12.01 6.90 -1.52
N GLY A 119 -11.21 7.85 -2.01
CA GLY A 119 -11.69 9.24 -2.10
C GLY A 119 -12.69 9.66 -3.17
N TYR A 120 -13.71 8.87 -3.48
CA TYR A 120 -14.88 9.33 -4.22
C TYR A 120 -16.22 9.09 -3.54
N ARG A 121 -16.27 8.40 -2.41
CA ARG A 121 -17.52 8.29 -1.66
C ARG A 121 -17.60 9.46 -0.67
N LYS A 122 -18.17 10.59 -1.12
CA LYS A 122 -19.11 11.32 -0.27
C LYS A 122 -20.24 10.34 0.02
N ALA A 123 -20.00 9.41 0.94
CA ALA A 123 -21.07 8.56 1.40
C ALA A 123 -22.11 9.50 2.00
N TRP A 124 -23.37 9.28 1.67
CA TRP A 124 -24.56 9.84 2.30
C TRP A 124 -24.58 9.74 3.85
N ASN A 125 -23.50 9.24 4.47
CA ASN A 125 -23.36 8.72 5.82
C ASN A 125 -22.08 9.26 6.52
N ASN A 126 -21.45 10.31 6.00
CA ASN A 126 -20.26 10.99 6.56
C ASN A 126 -18.98 10.15 6.77
N GLN A 127 -18.97 8.86 6.41
CA GLN A 127 -17.81 8.02 6.65
C GLN A 127 -16.94 7.85 5.40
N VAL A 128 -15.75 8.48 5.42
CA VAL A 128 -14.81 8.57 4.29
C VAL A 128 -13.61 7.62 4.45
N CYS A 129 -13.37 7.11 5.66
CA CYS A 129 -12.19 6.32 6.00
C CYS A 129 -12.49 4.84 6.32
N CYS A 130 -11.54 3.97 5.98
CA CYS A 130 -11.59 2.54 6.23
C CYS A 130 -11.43 2.23 7.72
N LYS A 131 -12.29 1.36 8.28
CA LYS A 131 -12.26 0.94 9.71
C LYS A 131 -11.47 -0.35 9.94
N ASP A 132 -10.70 -0.78 8.95
CA ASP A 132 -10.04 -2.09 8.94
C ASP A 132 -8.52 -1.97 9.04
N MET A 133 -7.94 -2.98 9.66
CA MET A 133 -6.50 -3.22 9.73
C MET A 133 -6.20 -4.48 8.96
N TRP A 134 -5.10 -4.44 8.20
CA TRP A 134 -4.60 -5.56 7.42
C TRP A 134 -3.14 -5.77 7.73
N TYR A 135 -2.65 -6.99 7.55
CA TYR A 135 -1.23 -7.21 7.42
C TYR A 135 -0.90 -8.04 6.18
N LEU A 136 0.30 -7.80 5.65
CA LEU A 136 0.91 -8.57 4.56
C LEU A 136 2.06 -9.39 5.13
N GLU A 137 2.09 -10.68 4.82
CA GLU A 137 3.23 -11.57 5.04
C GLU A 137 3.89 -11.86 3.69
N THR A 138 5.19 -11.58 3.58
CA THR A 138 5.99 -11.74 2.35
C THR A 138 7.04 -12.84 2.45
N ASP A 139 7.12 -13.51 3.60
CA ASP A 139 8.02 -14.65 3.81
C ASP A 139 7.60 -15.83 2.95
N LYS A 140 8.59 -16.63 2.52
CA LYS A 140 8.31 -17.92 1.90
C LYS A 140 7.52 -18.77 2.91
N PRO A 141 6.49 -19.53 2.48
CA PRO A 141 5.91 -20.54 3.35
C PRO A 141 7.02 -21.44 3.87
N ASP A 142 6.94 -21.84 5.15
CA ASP A 142 7.82 -22.91 5.64
C ASP A 142 7.69 -24.11 4.71
N ALA A 143 8.81 -24.78 4.43
CA ALA A 143 8.81 -25.97 3.58
C ALA A 143 7.72 -26.93 4.07
N PRO A 144 6.88 -27.49 3.19
CA PRO A 144 5.86 -28.44 3.59
C PRO A 144 6.51 -29.52 4.45
N GLY A 145 6.09 -29.65 5.72
CA GLY A 145 6.59 -30.70 6.60
C GLY A 145 6.41 -32.05 5.89
N ARG A 146 7.43 -32.91 5.90
CA ARG A 146 7.58 -34.17 5.14
C ARG A 146 6.24 -34.80 4.69
N VAL A 147 5.70 -34.32 3.56
CA VAL A 147 4.47 -34.88 2.97
C VAL A 147 4.88 -36.12 2.18
N GLN A 148 4.22 -37.26 2.43
CA GLN A 148 4.40 -38.46 1.61
C GLN A 148 4.04 -38.13 0.15
N LEU A 149 5.02 -38.22 -0.75
CA LEU A 149 4.87 -37.94 -2.17
C LEU A 149 3.80 -38.84 -2.79
N ILE A 150 2.64 -38.28 -3.13
CA ILE A 150 1.84 -38.79 -4.24
C ILE A 150 2.45 -38.19 -5.50
N ARG A 151 2.87 -39.06 -6.43
CA ARG A 151 3.55 -38.71 -7.70
C ARG A 151 2.78 -37.62 -8.45
N ALA A 152 3.27 -36.38 -8.37
CA ALA A 152 2.93 -35.32 -9.32
C ALA A 152 4.18 -35.04 -10.16
N THR A 153 4.01 -35.02 -11.47
CA THR A 153 5.06 -34.79 -12.46
C THR A 153 5.69 -33.41 -12.27
N VAL A 154 7.00 -33.39 -12.02
CA VAL A 154 7.81 -32.18 -11.84
C VAL A 154 8.13 -31.61 -13.22
N SER A 155 7.21 -30.85 -13.80
CA SER A 155 7.51 -30.00 -14.95
C SER A 155 7.10 -28.56 -14.62
N GLY A 156 8.09 -27.72 -14.32
CA GLY A 156 7.99 -26.26 -14.40
C GLY A 156 7.14 -25.55 -13.34
N LEU A 157 7.28 -25.89 -12.05
CA LEU A 157 6.79 -25.00 -10.98
C LEU A 157 7.84 -23.91 -10.77
N GLU A 158 7.78 -22.82 -11.53
CA GLU A 158 8.32 -21.55 -11.03
C GLU A 158 7.58 -21.25 -9.72
N GLU A 159 8.28 -21.31 -8.58
CA GLU A 159 7.73 -20.93 -7.29
C GLU A 159 7.43 -19.42 -7.30
N LYS A 160 6.28 -19.04 -7.85
CA LYS A 160 5.81 -17.67 -7.80
C LYS A 160 5.61 -17.30 -6.33
N ARG A 161 6.30 -16.24 -5.90
CA ARG A 161 6.31 -15.83 -4.50
C ARG A 161 4.95 -15.26 -4.10
N VAL A 162 4.28 -15.97 -3.20
CA VAL A 162 2.93 -15.63 -2.74
C VAL A 162 2.97 -14.63 -1.60
N VAL A 163 2.19 -13.55 -1.71
CA VAL A 163 1.96 -12.60 -0.60
C VAL A 163 0.62 -12.90 0.05
N LYS A 164 0.64 -13.25 1.34
CA LYS A 164 -0.58 -13.50 2.13
C LYS A 164 -1.08 -12.19 2.71
N LYS A 165 -2.37 -11.90 2.47
CA LYS A 165 -3.06 -10.72 3.01
C LYS A 165 -4.06 -11.19 4.05
N LYS A 166 -3.99 -10.67 5.27
CA LYS A 166 -4.91 -11.05 6.34
C LYS A 166 -5.52 -9.82 6.99
N LYS A 167 -6.84 -9.85 7.15
CA LYS A 167 -7.55 -8.83 7.90
C LYS A 167 -7.33 -9.10 9.39
N VAL A 168 -6.93 -8.09 10.14
CA VAL A 168 -6.87 -8.22 11.59
C VAL A 168 -8.30 -8.16 12.12
N VAL A 169 -8.65 -9.18 12.88
CA VAL A 169 -9.93 -9.32 13.58
C VAL A 169 -9.66 -9.44 15.09
N ASN A 170 -10.68 -9.20 15.91
CA ASN A 170 -10.64 -9.44 17.36
C ASN A 170 -9.63 -8.58 18.15
N THR A 171 -9.44 -7.31 17.77
CA THR A 171 -8.74 -6.36 18.65
C THR A 171 -9.58 -6.05 19.89
N THR A 172 -8.95 -5.96 21.06
CA THR A 172 -9.62 -5.60 22.32
C THR A 172 -9.32 -4.16 22.73
N GLY A 173 -10.16 -3.60 23.60
CA GLY A 173 -10.00 -2.24 24.13
C GLY A 173 -10.46 -1.12 23.18
N PRO A 174 -10.19 0.14 23.52
CA PRO A 174 -10.58 1.29 22.71
C PRO A 174 -9.86 1.28 21.35
N THR A 175 -10.62 1.30 20.26
CA THR A 175 -10.07 1.38 18.91
C THR A 175 -10.01 2.83 18.41
N PRO A 176 -8.91 3.27 17.78
CA PRO A 176 -8.83 4.62 17.22
C PRO A 176 -9.88 4.82 16.12
N ARG A 177 -10.47 6.02 16.06
CA ARG A 177 -11.38 6.37 14.96
C ARG A 177 -10.66 6.23 13.60
N PRO A 178 -11.36 5.72 12.56
CA PRO A 178 -10.88 5.74 11.18
C PRO A 178 -10.41 7.13 10.78
N ARG A 179 -9.36 7.21 9.96
CA ARG A 179 -8.72 8.48 9.60
C ARG A 179 -7.86 8.34 8.35
N HIS A 180 -7.54 9.48 7.75
CA HIS A 180 -6.55 9.60 6.68
C HIS A 180 -5.53 10.68 7.02
N GLY A 181 -4.38 10.65 6.34
CA GLY A 181 -3.30 11.62 6.55
C GLY A 181 -2.61 11.47 7.91
N HIS A 182 -2.94 10.44 8.68
CA HIS A 182 -2.23 10.06 9.90
C HIS A 182 -0.90 9.43 9.57
N ARG A 183 0.00 9.45 10.56
CA ARG A 183 1.27 8.72 10.50
C ARG A 183 1.29 7.65 11.57
N ALA A 184 2.02 6.59 11.27
CA ALA A 184 2.28 5.54 12.23
C ALA A 184 3.76 5.16 12.20
N VAL A 185 4.26 4.77 13.36
CA VAL A 185 5.60 4.24 13.57
C VAL A 185 5.51 2.97 14.41
N SER A 186 6.54 2.13 14.36
CA SER A 186 6.64 0.96 15.22
C SER A 186 7.69 1.15 16.32
N ILE A 187 7.40 0.63 17.51
CA ILE A 187 8.36 0.47 18.60
C ILE A 187 8.19 -0.95 19.13
N LYS A 188 9.19 -1.82 18.89
CA LYS A 188 9.08 -3.27 19.18
C LYS A 188 7.80 -3.84 18.53
N ASP A 189 6.92 -4.42 19.33
CA ASP A 189 5.64 -5.01 18.90
C ASP A 189 4.48 -4.00 18.90
N LEU A 190 4.74 -2.72 19.17
CA LEU A 190 3.72 -1.68 19.23
C LEU A 190 3.64 -0.88 17.92
N MET A 191 2.41 -0.63 17.47
CA MET A 191 2.11 0.39 16.46
C MET A 191 1.63 1.66 17.16
N ILE A 192 2.30 2.78 16.93
CA ILE A 192 1.89 4.09 17.44
C ILE A 192 1.29 4.87 16.27
N VAL A 193 0.07 5.38 16.44
CA VAL A 193 -0.66 6.16 15.43
C VAL A 193 -0.91 7.57 15.95
N PHE A 194 -0.55 8.58 15.17
CA PHE A 194 -0.77 9.99 15.54
C PHE A 194 -1.35 10.82 14.38
N GLY A 195 -2.18 11.80 14.75
CA GLY A 195 -2.75 12.78 13.82
C GLY A 195 -3.82 12.21 12.88
N GLY A 196 -4.00 12.88 11.74
CA GLY A 196 -4.99 12.56 10.71
C GLY A 196 -6.39 13.12 10.96
N GLY A 197 -7.23 13.04 9.94
CA GLY A 197 -8.62 13.52 9.94
C GLY A 197 -9.59 12.41 9.54
N ASN A 198 -10.83 12.51 10.03
CA ASN A 198 -11.93 11.57 9.69
C ASN A 198 -13.05 12.26 8.89
N GLU A 199 -12.98 13.57 8.73
CA GLU A 199 -13.95 14.37 8.00
C GLU A 199 -13.38 14.66 6.61
N GLY A 200 -14.22 14.56 5.58
CA GLY A 200 -13.83 14.94 4.22
C GLY A 200 -13.31 16.37 4.20
N ILE A 201 -12.63 16.78 3.11
CA ILE A 201 -12.31 18.19 2.91
C ILE A 201 -13.65 18.94 2.93
N VAL A 202 -13.94 19.63 4.03
CA VAL A 202 -15.14 20.47 4.17
C VAL A 202 -14.74 21.83 3.63
N ASP A 203 -15.45 22.32 2.61
CA ASP A 203 -15.31 23.69 2.09
C ASP A 203 -15.89 24.75 3.05
N GLU A 204 -16.15 24.39 4.32
CA GLU A 204 -16.81 25.27 5.29
C GLU A 204 -15.81 25.90 6.25
N LEU A 205 -15.73 27.22 6.18
CA LEU A 205 -15.06 28.09 7.14
C LEU A 205 -15.80 28.00 8.49
N HIS A 206 -15.19 27.38 9.49
CA HIS A 206 -15.68 27.47 10.86
C HIS A 206 -15.05 28.68 11.57
N VAL A 207 -15.86 29.73 11.78
CA VAL A 207 -15.54 30.82 12.70
C VAL A 207 -16.10 30.43 14.07
N TYR A 208 -15.21 30.21 15.05
CA TYR A 208 -15.60 30.08 16.45
C TYR A 208 -15.40 31.45 17.12
N ASN A 209 -16.49 32.01 17.64
CA ASN A 209 -16.40 33.20 18.49
C ASN A 209 -15.95 32.77 19.90
N THR A 210 -14.99 33.49 20.46
CA THR A 210 -14.49 33.28 21.83
C THR A 210 -15.50 33.69 22.89
#